data_AF-A0A2V9QT57-F1
#
_entry.id   AF-A0A2V9QT57-F1
#
_cell.length_a   1.000
_cell.length_b   1.000
_cell.length_c   1.000
_cell.angle_alpha   90.00
_cell.angle_beta   90.00
_cell.angle_gamma   90.00
#
_symmetry.space_group_name_H-M   'P 1'
#
loop_
_entity.id
_entity.type
_entity.pdbx_description
1 polymer ?
#
loop_
_entity_poly.entity_id
_entity_poly.type
_entity_poly.pdbx_seq_one_letter_code
_entity_poly.pdbx_strand_id
1 'polypeptide(L)'
;MIVACNDDPILRRLFPKIRRRMVSYGTRKGSDFVITLSKELCSAGRPFDKLRAGSRPAGTEVSGSARAGTPMPAPNREREGHDFSRAERHSFRPGALAPEDSSAQPPLVNSFSVKFQSKDLGEFSLRVPGLHNVLNATAAIAVGVGLDIPVANIREALENFRGVDRRFQIRGEAGGITVIDDYGHHPTEIRATLAAARQCGYRKIHVIFQPHRYTRTRDLMDEFATAFADADSLIVLDIYAASEQPIEGITGEVLASRIAQEGNREIEYASSFEDAVASAAAKADAGDMILTLGAGSVSQLGPMVLEQLNVNASAAWR
;
A
#
# COMPACT_ATOMS: atom_id res chain seq x y z
N MET A 1 12.51 17.69 -20.42
CA MET A 1 11.06 17.52 -20.58
C MET A 1 10.45 17.43 -19.20
N ILE A 2 9.33 18.09 -18.94
CA ILE A 2 8.58 17.95 -17.67
C ILE A 2 7.38 17.06 -17.96
N VAL A 3 7.12 16.08 -17.09
CA VAL A 3 5.92 15.24 -17.14
C VAL A 3 5.03 15.64 -15.96
N ALA A 4 3.80 16.08 -16.22
CA ALA A 4 2.93 16.67 -15.20
C ALA A 4 1.49 16.16 -15.26
N CYS A 5 0.90 15.89 -14.09
CA CYS A 5 -0.49 15.46 -13.98
C CYS A 5 -1.44 16.63 -14.26
N ASN A 6 -2.31 16.49 -15.24
CA ASN A 6 -3.35 17.47 -15.59
C ASN A 6 -4.60 17.34 -14.70
N ASP A 7 -4.71 16.24 -13.95
CA ASP A 7 -5.83 16.02 -13.03
C ASP A 7 -5.66 16.81 -11.73
N ASP A 8 -4.41 17.15 -11.37
CA ASP A 8 -4.07 17.97 -10.21
C ASP A 8 -4.32 19.47 -10.50
N PRO A 9 -5.25 20.12 -9.77
CA PRO A 9 -5.61 21.51 -10.01
C PRO A 9 -4.49 22.51 -9.64
N ILE A 10 -3.62 22.16 -8.68
CA ILE A 10 -2.51 23.00 -8.25
C ILE A 10 -1.44 22.99 -9.36
N LEU A 11 -1.05 21.80 -9.83
CA LEU A 11 -0.09 21.68 -10.93
C LEU A 11 -0.59 22.36 -12.19
N ARG A 12 -1.87 22.19 -12.54
CA ARG A 12 -2.47 22.82 -13.72
C ARG A 12 -2.40 24.36 -13.69
N ARG A 13 -2.52 24.98 -12.51
CA ARG A 13 -2.35 26.44 -12.36
C ARG A 13 -0.92 26.90 -12.66
N LEU A 14 0.05 26.00 -12.58
CA LEU A 14 1.45 26.28 -12.90
C LEU A 14 1.76 26.11 -14.39
N PHE A 15 0.95 25.38 -15.16
CA PHE A 15 1.22 25.06 -16.57
C PHE A 15 1.54 26.29 -17.43
N PRO A 16 0.79 27.41 -17.38
CA PRO A 16 1.10 28.59 -18.19
C PRO A 16 2.43 29.27 -17.82
N LYS A 17 2.96 28.98 -16.63
CA LYS A 17 4.22 29.55 -16.13
C LYS A 17 5.42 28.68 -16.49
N ILE A 18 5.21 27.45 -16.97
CA ILE A 18 6.29 26.52 -17.31
C ILE A 18 6.85 26.89 -18.70
N ARG A 19 8.11 27.36 -18.73
CA ARG A 19 8.81 27.72 -19.98
C ARG A 19 9.54 26.54 -20.66
N ARG A 20 9.62 25.39 -19.99
CA ARG A 20 10.25 24.17 -20.54
C ARG A 20 9.22 23.33 -21.29
N ARG A 21 9.68 22.52 -22.24
CA ARG A 21 8.84 21.51 -22.90
C ARG A 21 8.19 20.61 -21.84
N MET A 22 6.87 20.60 -21.82
CA MET A 22 6.04 19.84 -20.90
C MET A 22 5.18 18.85 -21.70
N VAL A 23 4.95 17.70 -21.08
CA VAL A 23 4.01 16.67 -21.50
C VAL A 23 3.07 16.44 -20.31
N SER A 24 1.78 16.53 -20.56
CA SER A 24 0.74 16.36 -19.55
C SER A 24 0.13 14.96 -19.62
N TYR A 25 -0.31 14.43 -18.49
CA TYR A 25 -1.03 13.16 -18.42
C TYR A 25 -2.22 13.23 -17.46
N GLY A 26 -3.24 12.41 -17.67
CA GLY A 26 -4.38 12.32 -16.76
C GLY A 26 -5.64 11.76 -17.42
N THR A 27 -6.71 11.70 -16.64
CA THR A 27 -8.06 11.28 -17.09
C THR A 27 -8.80 12.41 -17.81
N ARG A 28 -8.39 13.67 -17.61
CA ARG A 28 -9.04 14.82 -18.24
C ARG A 28 -8.77 14.92 -19.74
N LYS A 29 -9.79 15.36 -20.48
CA LYS A 29 -9.64 15.83 -21.86
C LYS A 29 -8.66 17.01 -21.90
N GLY A 30 -7.74 16.99 -22.88
CA GLY A 30 -6.69 17.99 -23.03
C GLY A 30 -5.32 17.60 -22.44
N SER A 31 -5.21 16.44 -21.79
CA SER A 31 -3.91 15.83 -21.48
C SER A 31 -3.23 15.32 -22.76
N ASP A 32 -1.91 15.36 -22.83
CA ASP A 32 -1.17 14.77 -23.95
C ASP A 32 -1.28 13.24 -23.92
N PHE A 33 -1.10 12.66 -22.73
CA PHE A 33 -1.39 11.26 -22.42
C PHE A 33 -2.76 11.18 -21.72
N VAL A 34 -3.78 10.74 -22.44
CA VAL A 34 -5.14 10.62 -21.93
C VAL A 34 -5.40 9.18 -21.47
N ILE A 35 -5.82 9.06 -20.21
CA ILE A 35 -6.19 7.78 -19.59
C ILE A 35 -7.68 7.55 -19.79
N THR A 36 -8.04 6.35 -20.26
CA THR A 36 -9.41 5.86 -20.20
C THR A 36 -9.43 4.63 -19.30
N LEU A 37 -10.18 4.72 -18.22
CA LEU A 37 -10.34 3.62 -17.28
C LEU A 37 -11.27 2.57 -17.89
N SER A 38 -10.98 1.29 -17.67
CA SER A 38 -11.99 0.24 -17.87
C SER A 38 -13.13 0.42 -16.86
N LYS A 39 -14.29 -0.20 -17.09
CA LYS A 39 -15.48 0.00 -16.25
C LYS A 39 -15.28 -0.41 -14.78
N GLU A 40 -14.25 -1.19 -14.47
CA GLU A 40 -13.93 -1.66 -13.12
C GLU A 40 -12.47 -1.35 -12.78
N LEU A 41 -12.26 -0.35 -11.92
CA LEU A 41 -11.00 -0.21 -11.18
C LEU A 41 -10.98 -1.32 -10.11
N CYS A 42 -9.98 -2.20 -10.17
CA CYS A 42 -9.85 -3.39 -9.31
C CYS A 42 -10.89 -4.50 -9.60
N SER A 43 -10.73 -5.23 -10.72
CA SER A 43 -11.68 -6.27 -11.15
C SER A 43 -11.48 -7.64 -10.47
N ALA A 44 -10.57 -7.75 -9.49
CA ALA A 44 -10.13 -9.05 -8.95
C ALA A 44 -10.86 -9.50 -7.68
N GLY A 45 -11.65 -8.64 -7.04
CA GLY A 45 -12.22 -8.90 -5.71
C GLY A 45 -11.16 -8.85 -4.60
N ARG A 46 -11.48 -9.33 -3.39
CA ARG A 46 -10.50 -9.32 -2.29
C ARG A 46 -9.36 -10.29 -2.60
N PRO A 47 -8.11 -9.98 -2.18
CA PRO A 47 -6.92 -10.79 -2.52
C PRO A 47 -6.97 -12.26 -2.10
N PHE A 48 -7.94 -12.70 -1.31
CA PHE A 48 -8.04 -14.07 -0.81
C PHE A 48 -9.36 -14.78 -1.15
N ASP A 49 -10.30 -14.12 -1.85
CA ASP A 49 -11.60 -14.72 -2.17
C ASP A 49 -11.47 -15.95 -3.08
N LYS A 50 -10.49 -15.98 -3.98
CA LYS A 50 -10.27 -17.12 -4.90
C LYS A 50 -9.69 -18.36 -4.21
N LEU A 51 -8.99 -18.21 -3.09
CA LEU A 51 -8.43 -19.34 -2.32
C LEU A 51 -9.53 -20.09 -1.54
N ARG A 52 -10.57 -19.36 -1.09
CA ARG A 52 -11.73 -19.94 -0.39
C ARG A 52 -12.66 -20.72 -1.33
N ALA A 53 -12.72 -20.35 -2.61
CA ALA A 53 -13.53 -21.05 -3.61
C ALA A 53 -12.94 -22.41 -4.04
N GLY A 54 -11.65 -22.67 -3.74
CA GLY A 54 -10.92 -23.86 -4.19
C GLY A 54 -10.74 -24.99 -3.17
N SER A 55 -11.20 -24.85 -1.93
CA SER A 55 -10.90 -25.80 -0.85
C SER A 55 -12.14 -26.54 -0.33
N ARG A 56 -12.58 -27.57 -1.08
CA ARG A 56 -13.17 -28.78 -0.48
C ARG A 56 -12.15 -29.91 -0.58
N PRO A 57 -11.54 -30.38 0.52
CA PRO A 57 -10.70 -31.55 0.45
C PRO A 57 -11.61 -32.79 0.37
N ALA A 58 -11.45 -33.58 -0.70
CA ALA A 58 -11.85 -34.98 -0.64
C ALA A 58 -10.91 -35.66 0.35
N GLY A 59 -11.48 -36.25 1.41
CA GLY A 59 -10.73 -36.92 2.45
C GLY A 59 -9.86 -38.03 1.87
N THR A 60 -8.61 -38.12 2.35
CA THR A 60 -7.84 -39.35 2.26
C THR A 60 -7.01 -39.44 3.52
N GLU A 61 -7.36 -40.42 4.35
CA GLU A 61 -6.58 -40.84 5.52
C GLU A 61 -5.21 -41.35 5.05
N VAL A 62 -4.14 -40.91 5.72
CA VAL A 62 -2.87 -41.65 5.70
C VAL A 62 -2.31 -41.70 7.12
N SER A 63 -2.33 -42.90 7.68
CA SER A 63 -1.61 -43.34 8.87
C SER A 63 -0.10 -43.43 8.61
N GLY A 64 0.73 -43.15 9.64
CA GLY A 64 1.95 -43.95 9.83
C GLY A 64 3.27 -43.23 10.12
N SER A 65 3.62 -43.24 11.41
CA SER A 65 4.95 -43.46 12.00
C SER A 65 6.03 -42.35 11.97
N ALA A 66 6.52 -42.08 13.19
CA ALA A 66 7.63 -41.23 13.54
C ALA A 66 9.00 -41.89 13.27
N ARG A 67 10.03 -41.06 13.04
CA ARG A 67 11.43 -41.34 13.42
C ARG A 67 12.24 -40.04 13.58
N ALA A 68 13.24 -40.10 14.45
CA ALA A 68 13.95 -38.99 15.09
C ALA A 68 15.42 -38.83 14.62
N GLY A 69 15.97 -37.63 14.85
CA GLY A 69 17.41 -37.30 15.00
C GLY A 69 18.17 -37.04 13.69
N THR A 70 19.19 -36.17 13.56
CA THR A 70 19.97 -35.26 14.43
C THR A 70 20.86 -34.36 13.48
N PRO A 71 21.81 -33.51 13.91
CA PRO A 71 21.73 -32.06 14.07
C PRO A 71 22.59 -31.19 13.10
N MET A 72 22.43 -29.86 13.25
CA MET A 72 23.21 -28.74 12.68
C MET A 72 24.67 -28.65 13.20
N PRO A 73 25.61 -28.02 12.46
CA PRO A 73 26.82 -27.45 13.04
C PRO A 73 26.79 -25.90 13.12
N ALA A 74 27.50 -25.38 14.12
CA ALA A 74 27.65 -23.98 14.51
C ALA A 74 28.88 -23.31 13.83
N PRO A 75 29.14 -22.00 14.05
CA PRO A 75 29.83 -21.12 13.10
C PRO A 75 31.35 -20.99 13.33
N ASN A 76 32.07 -20.55 12.29
CA ASN A 76 33.48 -20.17 12.38
C ASN A 76 33.67 -18.66 12.17
N ARG A 77 34.43 -18.03 13.07
CA ARG A 77 34.99 -16.67 12.98
C ARG A 77 36.46 -16.77 12.58
N GLU A 78 36.96 -15.82 11.77
CA GLU A 78 38.28 -15.14 11.87
C GLU A 78 38.45 -14.17 10.67
N ARG A 79 38.56 -12.85 10.91
CA ARG A 79 39.76 -11.95 10.85
C ARG A 79 40.35 -11.75 9.43
N GLU A 80 40.16 -10.58 8.80
CA GLU A 80 40.95 -9.32 8.82
C GLU A 80 41.86 -9.18 7.57
N GLY A 81 41.79 -8.01 6.92
CA GLY A 81 42.88 -7.47 6.09
C GLY A 81 42.55 -7.04 4.64
N HIS A 82 42.94 -5.80 4.30
CA HIS A 82 43.17 -5.22 2.95
C HIS A 82 41.95 -4.60 2.24
N ASP A 83 42.01 -3.49 1.51
CA ASP A 83 42.97 -2.43 1.21
C ASP A 83 42.14 -1.44 0.35
N PHE A 84 42.13 -0.15 0.69
CA PHE A 84 41.32 0.87 0.02
C PHE A 84 42.07 1.47 -1.17
N SER A 85 42.12 0.78 -2.32
CA SER A 85 42.46 1.42 -3.60
C SER A 85 42.14 0.57 -4.84
N ARG A 86 40.86 0.46 -5.23
CA ARG A 86 40.51 0.11 -6.63
C ARG A 86 39.07 0.48 -6.99
N ALA A 87 38.91 1.48 -7.86
CA ALA A 87 37.65 1.74 -8.53
C ALA A 87 37.43 0.69 -9.62
N GLU A 88 36.55 -0.29 -9.37
CA GLU A 88 36.15 -1.27 -10.37
C GLU A 88 34.74 -0.98 -10.90
N ARG A 89 34.66 -0.90 -12.23
CA ARG A 89 33.45 -0.78 -13.03
C ARG A 89 32.56 -1.99 -12.75
N HIS A 90 31.45 -1.78 -12.05
CA HIS A 90 30.46 -2.82 -11.80
C HIS A 90 29.59 -3.00 -13.04
N SER A 91 29.89 -4.05 -13.81
CA SER A 91 28.96 -4.64 -14.76
C SER A 91 27.76 -5.22 -13.99
N PHE A 92 26.57 -4.72 -14.31
CA PHE A 92 25.31 -5.16 -13.73
C PHE A 92 25.11 -6.65 -14.05
N ARG A 93 25.25 -7.53 -13.05
CA ARG A 93 24.81 -8.92 -13.12
C ARG A 93 23.45 -8.99 -12.42
N PRO A 94 22.39 -9.52 -13.07
CA PRO A 94 21.13 -9.76 -12.38
C PRO A 94 21.39 -10.77 -11.26
N GLY A 95 21.24 -10.32 -10.01
CA GLY A 95 21.23 -11.23 -8.87
C GLY A 95 20.06 -12.20 -9.02
N ALA A 96 20.34 -13.48 -8.81
CA ALA A 96 19.35 -14.54 -8.86
C ALA A 96 18.15 -14.16 -7.98
N LEU A 97 16.96 -14.18 -8.58
CA LEU A 97 15.68 -14.06 -7.88
C LEU A 97 15.63 -15.12 -6.78
N ALA A 98 15.34 -14.70 -5.56
CA ALA A 98 14.97 -15.60 -4.48
C ALA A 98 13.81 -16.51 -4.95
N PRO A 99 13.75 -17.77 -4.49
CA PRO A 99 12.76 -18.72 -4.97
C PRO A 99 11.35 -18.18 -4.73
N GLU A 100 10.50 -18.32 -5.75
CA GLU A 100 9.09 -17.95 -5.71
C GLU A 100 8.40 -18.67 -4.54
N ASP A 101 7.94 -17.89 -3.55
CA ASP A 101 7.00 -18.41 -2.58
C ASP A 101 5.66 -18.68 -3.29
N SER A 102 5.23 -19.94 -3.27
CA SER A 102 4.08 -20.49 -4.00
C SER A 102 2.71 -20.10 -3.41
N SER A 103 2.65 -19.04 -2.61
CA SER A 103 1.43 -18.42 -2.08
C SER A 103 0.84 -17.38 -3.05
N ALA A 104 0.78 -17.69 -4.35
CA ALA A 104 0.43 -16.74 -5.40
C ALA A 104 -0.95 -16.07 -5.17
N GLN A 105 -0.92 -14.88 -4.57
CA GLN A 105 -2.07 -14.03 -4.33
C GLN A 105 -2.69 -13.62 -5.67
N PRO A 106 -4.01 -13.77 -5.89
CA PRO A 106 -4.66 -13.21 -7.05
C PRO A 106 -4.51 -11.67 -7.03
N PRO A 107 -3.92 -11.07 -8.07
CA PRO A 107 -3.55 -9.67 -8.03
C PRO A 107 -4.77 -8.76 -8.12
N LEU A 108 -4.76 -7.66 -7.37
CA LEU A 108 -5.68 -6.54 -7.57
C LEU A 108 -5.30 -5.87 -8.92
N VAL A 109 -6.03 -6.20 -9.99
CA VAL A 109 -5.71 -5.71 -11.34
C VAL A 109 -6.52 -4.45 -11.66
N ASN A 110 -5.80 -3.37 -11.97
CA ASN A 110 -6.33 -2.24 -12.71
C ASN A 110 -6.04 -2.45 -14.19
N SER A 111 -7.03 -2.21 -15.05
CA SER A 111 -6.85 -2.15 -16.50
C SER A 111 -7.25 -0.76 -17.02
N PHE A 112 -6.43 -0.18 -17.88
CA PHE A 112 -6.66 1.16 -18.41
C PHE A 112 -6.00 1.30 -19.78
N SER A 113 -6.60 2.09 -20.67
CA SER A 113 -5.99 2.43 -21.95
C SER A 113 -5.39 3.82 -21.94
N VAL A 114 -4.32 3.99 -22.70
CA VAL A 114 -3.60 5.27 -22.80
C VAL A 114 -3.52 5.67 -24.27
N LYS A 115 -3.94 6.91 -24.56
CA LYS A 115 -3.72 7.55 -25.85
C LYS A 115 -2.71 8.66 -25.69
N PHE A 116 -1.75 8.73 -26.62
CA PHE A 116 -0.82 9.85 -26.72
C PHE A 116 -1.12 10.61 -28.00
N GLN A 117 -1.66 11.82 -27.88
CA GLN A 117 -2.19 12.59 -29.01
C GLN A 117 -3.22 11.76 -29.82
N SER A 118 -2.99 11.57 -31.13
CA SER A 118 -3.84 10.74 -32.00
C SER A 118 -3.46 9.25 -31.98
N LYS A 119 -2.35 8.87 -31.32
CA LYS A 119 -1.86 7.50 -31.30
C LYS A 119 -2.42 6.75 -30.11
N ASP A 120 -3.07 5.62 -30.40
CA ASP A 120 -3.47 4.67 -29.37
C ASP A 120 -2.25 3.86 -28.92
N LEU A 121 -1.93 3.88 -27.62
CA LEU A 121 -0.88 3.06 -27.04
C LEU A 121 -1.40 1.73 -26.50
N GLY A 122 -2.70 1.48 -26.59
CA GLY A 122 -3.35 0.25 -26.15
C GLY A 122 -3.61 0.19 -24.64
N GLU A 123 -3.95 -1.01 -24.17
CA GLU A 123 -4.37 -1.30 -22.80
C GLU A 123 -3.23 -1.79 -21.92
N PHE A 124 -3.06 -1.16 -20.76
CA PHE A 124 -2.10 -1.53 -19.73
C PHE A 124 -2.80 -2.16 -18.54
N SER A 125 -2.10 -3.08 -17.88
CA SER A 125 -2.55 -3.67 -16.62
C SER A 125 -1.56 -3.38 -15.51
N LEU A 126 -2.07 -3.18 -14.29
CA LEU A 126 -1.28 -2.86 -13.11
C LEU A 126 -1.80 -3.65 -11.90
N ARG A 127 -0.90 -4.31 -11.16
CA ARG A 127 -1.26 -5.19 -10.04
C ARG A 127 -1.34 -4.49 -8.67
N VAL A 128 -1.30 -3.16 -8.66
CA VAL A 128 -1.53 -2.33 -7.46
C VAL A 128 -2.80 -1.53 -7.66
N PRO A 129 -3.70 -1.46 -6.65
CA PRO A 129 -5.02 -0.85 -6.78
C PRO A 129 -4.96 0.68 -6.82
N GLY A 130 -6.06 1.29 -7.25
CA GLY A 130 -6.30 2.73 -7.14
C GLY A 130 -5.90 3.59 -8.33
N LEU A 131 -6.71 4.63 -8.57
CA LEU A 131 -6.48 5.61 -9.64
C LEU A 131 -5.14 6.34 -9.50
N HIS A 132 -4.68 6.61 -8.27
CA HIS A 132 -3.39 7.28 -8.05
C HIS A 132 -2.22 6.46 -8.61
N ASN A 133 -2.30 5.13 -8.54
CA ASN A 133 -1.29 4.25 -9.14
C ASN A 133 -1.40 4.18 -10.66
N VAL A 134 -2.61 4.27 -11.23
CA VAL A 134 -2.80 4.42 -12.68
C VAL A 134 -2.20 5.74 -13.18
N LEU A 135 -2.36 6.83 -12.43
CA LEU A 135 -1.72 8.13 -12.72
C LEU A 135 -0.20 8.02 -12.66
N ASN A 136 0.35 7.39 -11.62
CA ASN A 136 1.80 7.15 -11.49
C ASN A 136 2.35 6.30 -12.65
N ALA A 137 1.64 5.22 -13.01
CA ALA A 137 2.00 4.37 -14.14
C ALA A 137 1.98 5.14 -15.47
N THR A 138 0.99 6.03 -15.65
CA THR A 138 0.92 6.87 -16.86
C THR A 138 2.04 7.89 -16.92
N ALA A 139 2.48 8.44 -15.78
CA ALA A 139 3.68 9.26 -15.73
C ALA A 139 4.92 8.47 -16.19
N ALA A 140 5.07 7.22 -15.74
CA ALA A 140 6.15 6.34 -16.18
C ALA A 140 6.06 6.00 -17.68
N ILE A 141 4.85 5.75 -18.20
CA ILE A 141 4.61 5.56 -19.65
C ILE A 141 5.05 6.79 -20.43
N ALA A 142 4.66 8.00 -19.99
CA ALA A 142 5.02 9.24 -20.66
C ALA A 142 6.54 9.48 -20.70
N VAL A 143 7.24 9.16 -19.60
CA VAL A 143 8.71 9.20 -19.56
C VAL A 143 9.31 8.15 -20.50
N GLY A 144 8.85 6.91 -20.45
CA GLY A 144 9.38 5.81 -21.27
C GLY A 144 9.20 6.05 -22.76
N VAL A 145 8.03 6.54 -23.19
CA VAL A 145 7.77 6.94 -24.58
C VAL A 145 8.67 8.10 -24.99
N GLY A 146 8.90 9.09 -24.12
CA GLY A 146 9.81 10.20 -24.40
C GLY A 146 11.30 9.82 -24.43
N LEU A 147 11.64 8.61 -23.98
CA LEU A 147 12.98 8.00 -24.06
C LEU A 147 13.06 6.93 -25.15
N ASP A 148 12.06 6.87 -26.04
CA ASP A 148 11.97 5.90 -27.15
C ASP A 148 12.01 4.43 -26.71
N ILE A 149 11.57 4.12 -25.48
CA ILE A 149 11.38 2.75 -25.01
C ILE A 149 10.17 2.14 -25.75
N PRO A 150 10.29 0.93 -26.35
CA PRO A 150 9.16 0.27 -26.99
C PRO A 150 7.98 0.09 -26.03
N VAL A 151 6.78 0.44 -26.48
CA VAL A 151 5.54 0.36 -25.68
C VAL A 151 5.29 -1.05 -25.15
N ALA A 152 5.68 -2.09 -25.90
CA ALA A 152 5.60 -3.48 -25.46
C ALA A 152 6.42 -3.73 -24.19
N ASN A 153 7.65 -3.21 -24.12
CA ASN A 153 8.53 -3.36 -22.95
C ASN A 153 7.98 -2.59 -21.74
N ILE A 154 7.40 -1.40 -21.97
CA ILE A 154 6.74 -0.62 -20.90
C ILE A 154 5.53 -1.40 -20.36
N ARG A 155 4.73 -2.01 -21.24
CA ARG A 155 3.56 -2.81 -20.86
C ARG A 155 3.98 -4.02 -20.02
N GLU A 156 4.95 -4.79 -20.48
CA GLU A 156 5.48 -5.95 -19.75
C GLU A 156 6.03 -5.56 -18.38
N ALA A 157 6.75 -4.43 -18.28
CA ALA A 157 7.28 -3.93 -17.02
C ALA A 157 6.16 -3.58 -16.02
N LEU A 158 5.08 -2.93 -16.48
CA LEU A 158 3.94 -2.58 -15.62
C LEU A 158 3.13 -3.80 -15.20
N GLU A 159 2.95 -4.79 -16.08
CA GLU A 159 2.30 -6.06 -15.74
C GLU A 159 3.10 -6.86 -14.69
N ASN A 160 4.43 -6.71 -14.71
CA ASN A 160 5.35 -7.35 -13.78
C ASN A 160 5.67 -6.53 -12.53
N PHE A 161 5.20 -5.29 -12.43
CA PHE A 161 5.34 -4.49 -11.23
C PHE A 161 4.54 -5.11 -10.08
N ARG A 162 5.18 -5.27 -8.91
CA ARG A 162 4.59 -5.89 -7.71
C ARG A 162 4.34 -4.87 -6.58
N GLY A 163 4.46 -3.58 -6.88
CA GLY A 163 4.38 -2.52 -5.88
C GLY A 163 5.74 -2.16 -5.30
N VAL A 164 5.70 -1.32 -4.27
CA VAL A 164 6.84 -0.91 -3.46
C VAL A 164 6.53 -1.30 -2.03
N ASP A 165 7.57 -1.56 -1.24
CA ASP A 165 7.41 -1.86 0.18
C ASP A 165 6.55 -0.78 0.86
N ARG A 166 5.61 -1.24 1.70
CA ARG A 166 4.69 -0.38 2.44
C ARG A 166 3.81 0.54 1.57
N ARG A 167 3.50 0.18 0.33
CA ARG A 167 2.51 0.90 -0.51
C ARG A 167 1.38 -0.05 -0.89
N PHE A 168 0.28 0.03 -0.16
CA PHE A 168 -0.83 -0.91 -0.20
C PHE A 168 -0.36 -2.38 -0.11
N GLN A 169 0.57 -2.65 0.80
CA GLN A 169 1.23 -3.94 0.91
C GLN A 169 0.38 -4.90 1.73
N ILE A 170 -0.05 -5.99 1.13
CA ILE A 170 -0.75 -7.07 1.84
C ILE A 170 0.26 -7.76 2.77
N ARG A 171 -0.01 -7.75 4.07
CA ARG A 171 0.81 -8.40 5.10
C ARG A 171 0.37 -9.85 5.36
N GLY A 172 -0.92 -10.13 5.16
CA GLY A 172 -1.49 -11.47 5.32
C GLY A 172 -3.01 -11.44 5.52
N GLU A 173 -3.58 -12.60 5.84
CA GLU A 173 -4.98 -12.76 6.23
C GLU A 173 -5.06 -13.70 7.43
N ALA A 174 -5.95 -13.39 8.38
CA ALA A 174 -6.29 -14.27 9.49
C ALA A 174 -7.80 -14.18 9.77
N GLY A 175 -8.48 -15.31 9.97
CA GLY A 175 -9.91 -15.32 10.30
C GLY A 175 -10.83 -14.71 9.23
N GLY A 176 -10.40 -14.54 7.98
CA GLY A 176 -11.18 -13.79 6.97
C GLY A 176 -10.86 -12.31 6.87
N ILE A 177 -9.98 -11.79 7.70
CA ILE A 177 -9.64 -10.37 7.77
C ILE A 177 -8.29 -10.16 7.10
N THR A 178 -8.25 -9.28 6.11
CA THR A 178 -7.01 -8.94 5.40
C THR A 178 -6.26 -7.83 6.13
N VAL A 179 -4.95 -8.00 6.35
CA VAL A 179 -4.09 -6.96 6.95
C VAL A 179 -3.23 -6.32 5.87
N ILE A 180 -3.28 -5.00 5.78
CA ILE A 180 -2.55 -4.19 4.79
C ILE A 180 -1.70 -3.14 5.51
N ASP A 181 -0.49 -2.87 5.02
CA ASP A 181 0.35 -1.74 5.44
C ASP A 181 0.48 -0.70 4.32
N ASP A 182 0.35 0.58 4.68
CA ASP A 182 0.57 1.69 3.77
C ASP A 182 1.33 2.86 4.43
N TYR A 183 2.29 3.40 3.70
CA TYR A 183 3.17 4.48 4.13
C TYR A 183 2.51 5.87 4.09
N GLY A 184 1.32 5.97 3.49
CA GLY A 184 0.57 7.22 3.38
C GLY A 184 0.44 7.91 4.73
N HIS A 185 0.89 9.16 4.80
CA HIS A 185 0.91 9.95 6.03
C HIS A 185 0.51 11.41 5.79
N HIS A 186 0.41 11.82 4.53
CA HIS A 186 -0.22 13.07 4.14
C HIS A 186 -1.72 12.85 3.88
N PRO A 187 -2.63 13.80 4.23
CA PRO A 187 -4.07 13.68 3.98
C PRO A 187 -4.44 13.25 2.55
N THR A 188 -3.74 13.76 1.54
CA THR A 188 -3.93 13.36 0.13
C THR A 188 -3.62 11.87 -0.12
N GLU A 189 -2.54 11.37 0.47
CA GLU A 189 -2.17 9.95 0.34
C GLU A 189 -3.19 9.06 1.04
N ILE A 190 -3.60 9.45 2.26
CA ILE A 190 -4.61 8.73 3.05
C ILE A 190 -5.92 8.56 2.25
N ARG A 191 -6.43 9.66 1.67
CA ARG A 191 -7.63 9.61 0.83
C ARG A 191 -7.43 8.68 -0.37
N ALA A 192 -6.27 8.76 -1.03
CA ALA A 192 -5.97 7.93 -2.19
C ALA A 192 -5.88 6.43 -1.86
N THR A 193 -5.29 6.09 -0.70
CA THR A 193 -5.18 4.73 -0.18
C THR A 193 -6.56 4.18 0.19
N LEU A 194 -7.38 4.94 0.93
CA LEU A 194 -8.71 4.48 1.35
C LEU A 194 -9.69 4.38 0.17
N ALA A 195 -9.62 5.30 -0.79
CA ALA A 195 -10.41 5.21 -2.02
C ALA A 195 -10.04 3.95 -2.84
N ALA A 196 -8.75 3.59 -2.89
CA ALA A 196 -8.30 2.35 -3.51
C ALA A 196 -8.81 1.11 -2.76
N ALA A 197 -8.80 1.15 -1.42
CA ALA A 197 -9.34 0.08 -0.59
C ALA A 197 -10.84 -0.16 -0.82
N ARG A 198 -11.65 0.90 -0.97
CA ARG A 198 -13.09 0.77 -1.28
C ARG A 198 -13.36 0.09 -2.62
N GLN A 199 -12.43 0.18 -3.56
CA GLN A 199 -12.53 -0.50 -4.86
C GLN A 199 -12.22 -2.00 -4.78
N CYS A 200 -11.61 -2.47 -3.67
CA CYS A 200 -11.16 -3.86 -3.53
C CYS A 200 -12.23 -4.82 -2.97
N GLY A 201 -13.45 -4.34 -2.71
CA GLY A 201 -14.58 -5.20 -2.28
C GLY A 201 -14.55 -5.64 -0.82
N TYR A 202 -13.81 -4.96 0.06
CA TYR A 202 -13.86 -5.19 1.50
C TYR A 202 -15.20 -4.73 2.08
N ARG A 203 -15.73 -5.49 3.05
CA ARG A 203 -17.01 -5.16 3.72
C ARG A 203 -16.85 -3.94 4.61
N LYS A 204 -15.84 -3.95 5.50
CA LYS A 204 -15.39 -2.78 6.26
C LYS A 204 -13.89 -2.53 6.17
N ILE A 205 -13.50 -1.28 6.39
CA ILE A 205 -12.13 -0.79 6.43
C ILE A 205 -11.85 -0.21 7.82
N HIS A 206 -11.05 -0.92 8.60
CA HIS A 206 -10.57 -0.48 9.91
C HIS A 206 -9.16 0.07 9.78
N VAL A 207 -8.91 1.29 10.25
CA VAL A 207 -7.61 1.95 10.09
C VAL A 207 -6.94 2.13 11.45
N ILE A 208 -5.67 1.76 11.54
CA ILE A 208 -4.78 2.19 12.62
C ILE A 208 -3.81 3.20 12.04
N PHE A 209 -3.96 4.46 12.41
CA PHE A 209 -3.18 5.58 11.88
C PHE A 209 -2.19 6.10 12.90
N GLN A 210 -0.92 6.18 12.50
CA GLN A 210 0.10 6.89 13.28
C GLN A 210 0.48 8.19 12.56
N PRO A 211 0.11 9.37 13.12
CA PRO A 211 0.51 10.63 12.56
C PRO A 211 2.04 10.75 12.58
N HIS A 212 2.62 11.34 11.53
CA HIS A 212 4.07 11.49 11.41
C HIS A 212 4.46 12.97 11.45
N ARG A 213 5.22 13.35 12.49
CA ARG A 213 5.67 14.70 12.88
C ARG A 213 4.59 15.59 13.50
N TYR A 214 4.97 16.36 14.52
CA TYR A 214 4.09 17.34 15.17
C TYR A 214 3.79 18.52 14.25
N THR A 215 4.78 19.01 13.53
CA THR A 215 4.63 20.14 12.59
C THR A 215 3.58 19.84 11.51
N ARG A 216 3.62 18.64 10.92
CA ARG A 216 2.64 18.20 9.92
C ARG A 216 1.24 18.11 10.52
N THR A 217 1.09 17.50 11.69
CA THR A 217 -0.21 17.39 12.35
C THR A 217 -0.81 18.75 12.66
N ARG A 218 0.01 19.71 13.12
CA ARG A 218 -0.41 21.10 13.33
C ARG A 218 -0.85 21.76 12.02
N ASP A 219 -0.02 21.69 10.99
CA ASP A 219 -0.21 22.44 9.75
C ASP A 219 -1.36 21.92 8.89
N LEU A 220 -1.71 20.63 9.05
CA LEU A 220 -2.72 19.94 8.25
C LEU A 220 -3.89 19.39 9.08
N MET A 221 -4.13 19.94 10.28
CA MET A 221 -5.13 19.46 11.23
C MET A 221 -6.52 19.34 10.58
N ASP A 222 -6.94 20.37 9.84
CA ASP A 222 -8.24 20.43 9.18
C ASP A 222 -8.31 19.45 7.98
N GLU A 223 -7.21 19.30 7.24
CA GLU A 223 -7.13 18.34 6.14
C GLU A 223 -7.15 16.90 6.64
N PHE A 224 -6.54 16.59 7.78
CA PHE A 224 -6.65 15.27 8.40
C PHE A 224 -8.06 14.98 8.88
N ALA A 225 -8.77 15.99 9.43
CA ALA A 225 -10.14 15.86 9.92
C ALA A 225 -11.08 15.22 8.88
N THR A 226 -10.82 15.47 7.60
CA THR A 226 -11.63 14.97 6.47
C THR A 226 -10.95 13.87 5.64
N ALA A 227 -9.75 13.42 6.02
CA ALA A 227 -8.97 12.48 5.21
C ALA A 227 -9.47 11.03 5.26
N PHE A 228 -10.19 10.68 6.33
CA PHE A 228 -10.60 9.30 6.63
C PHE A 228 -12.03 8.99 6.19
N ALA A 229 -12.50 9.69 5.14
CA ALA A 229 -13.89 9.62 4.70
C ALA A 229 -14.35 8.19 4.36
N ASP A 230 -13.44 7.43 3.78
CA ASP A 230 -13.68 6.07 3.30
C ASP A 230 -13.36 4.99 4.35
N ALA A 231 -12.97 5.34 5.58
CA ALA A 231 -12.80 4.37 6.67
C ALA A 231 -14.11 4.12 7.43
N ASP A 232 -14.31 2.90 7.92
CA ASP A 232 -15.45 2.53 8.78
C ASP A 232 -15.14 2.74 10.26
N SER A 233 -13.90 2.46 10.67
CA SER A 233 -13.38 2.85 11.98
C SER A 233 -11.94 3.36 11.88
N LEU A 234 -11.56 4.21 12.83
CA LEU A 234 -10.23 4.79 12.91
C LEU A 234 -9.70 4.74 14.34
N ILE A 235 -8.48 4.24 14.49
CA ILE A 235 -7.70 4.30 15.71
C ILE A 235 -6.52 5.21 15.43
N VAL A 236 -6.42 6.31 16.17
CA VAL A 236 -5.30 7.24 16.07
C VAL A 236 -4.31 6.94 17.20
N LEU A 237 -3.06 6.72 16.82
CA LEU A 237 -1.95 6.52 17.74
C LEU A 237 -1.29 7.85 18.12
N ASP A 238 -0.37 7.79 19.09
CA ASP A 238 0.58 8.87 19.35
C ASP A 238 1.37 9.28 18.09
N ILE A 239 1.72 10.56 18.05
CA ILE A 239 2.46 11.15 16.95
C ILE A 239 3.89 10.57 16.93
N TYR A 240 4.27 9.95 15.82
CA TYR A 240 5.65 9.58 15.57
C TYR A 240 6.48 10.85 15.33
N ALA A 241 7.29 11.24 16.32
CA ALA A 241 7.98 12.52 16.35
C ALA A 241 8.96 12.76 15.19
N ALA A 242 9.61 11.70 14.70
CA ALA A 242 10.69 11.80 13.70
C ALA A 242 11.73 12.90 14.03
N SER A 243 12.19 12.89 15.28
CA SER A 243 13.16 13.84 15.86
C SER A 243 12.65 15.26 16.14
N GLU A 244 11.35 15.52 16.03
CA GLU A 244 10.75 16.80 16.46
C GLU A 244 10.49 16.83 17.97
N GLN A 245 10.60 18.03 18.56
CA GLN A 245 10.10 18.26 19.91
C GLN A 245 8.56 18.32 19.89
N PRO A 246 7.88 17.82 20.94
CA PRO A 246 6.44 17.98 21.08
C PRO A 246 6.02 19.45 20.95
N ILE A 247 4.90 19.69 20.28
CA ILE A 247 4.27 21.00 20.19
C ILE A 247 3.07 21.00 21.14
N GLU A 248 3.01 21.98 22.04
CA GLU A 248 1.91 22.11 23.00
C GLU A 248 0.55 22.12 22.28
N GLY A 249 -0.39 21.31 22.77
CA GLY A 249 -1.72 21.16 22.19
C GLY A 249 -1.81 20.33 20.91
N ILE A 250 -0.69 19.79 20.40
CA ILE A 250 -0.66 18.95 19.20
C ILE A 250 -0.34 17.51 19.59
N THR A 251 -1.38 16.70 19.75
CA THR A 251 -1.29 15.29 20.13
C THR A 251 -2.13 14.40 19.21
N GLY A 252 -1.89 13.08 19.26
CA GLY A 252 -2.72 12.10 18.55
C GLY A 252 -4.17 12.13 19.03
N GLU A 253 -4.37 12.31 20.34
CA GLU A 253 -5.70 12.44 20.97
C GLU A 253 -6.46 13.69 20.50
N VAL A 254 -5.79 14.84 20.41
CA VAL A 254 -6.40 16.08 19.87
C VAL A 254 -6.78 15.88 18.41
N LEU A 255 -5.92 15.23 17.63
CA LEU A 255 -6.23 14.91 16.24
C LEU A 255 -7.44 13.96 16.13
N ALA A 256 -7.48 12.90 16.93
CA ALA A 256 -8.61 11.96 16.98
C ALA A 256 -9.92 12.69 17.31
N SER A 257 -9.87 13.55 18.33
CA SER A 257 -11.00 14.38 18.75
C SER A 257 -11.46 15.33 17.64
N ARG A 258 -10.53 15.93 16.89
CA ARG A 258 -10.87 16.81 15.77
C ARG A 258 -11.51 16.03 14.61
N ILE A 259 -10.99 14.85 14.27
CA ILE A 259 -11.59 14.00 13.24
C ILE A 259 -13.02 13.58 13.66
N ALA A 260 -13.23 13.29 14.95
CA ALA A 260 -14.54 12.91 15.48
C ALA A 260 -15.60 14.02 15.37
N GLN A 261 -15.19 15.30 15.34
CA GLN A 261 -16.11 16.42 15.15
C GLN A 261 -16.69 16.50 13.72
N GLU A 262 -16.03 15.90 12.73
CA GLU A 262 -16.47 15.93 11.33
C GLU A 262 -17.53 14.86 10.99
N GLY A 263 -17.87 13.92 11.89
CA GLY A 263 -18.99 13.00 11.68
C GLY A 263 -19.06 11.72 12.52
N ASN A 264 -20.07 10.89 12.22
CA ASN A 264 -20.52 9.72 13.01
C ASN A 264 -19.68 8.44 12.81
N ARG A 265 -18.35 8.54 12.72
CA ARG A 265 -17.50 7.34 12.61
C ARG A 265 -17.04 6.87 13.98
N GLU A 266 -16.75 5.58 14.07
CA GLU A 266 -16.10 5.01 15.24
C GLU A 266 -14.62 5.44 15.23
N ILE A 267 -14.32 6.48 16.00
CA ILE A 267 -12.98 7.06 16.11
C ILE A 267 -12.54 6.95 17.56
N GLU A 268 -11.33 6.45 17.76
CA GLU A 268 -10.73 6.37 19.07
C GLU A 268 -9.26 6.74 19.02
N TYR A 269 -8.74 7.11 20.18
CA TYR A 269 -7.33 7.28 20.42
C TYR A 269 -6.81 6.08 21.21
N ALA A 270 -5.63 5.58 20.86
CA ALA A 270 -4.92 4.56 21.61
C ALA A 270 -3.49 5.04 21.89
N SER A 271 -3.07 4.96 23.15
CA SER A 271 -1.74 5.37 23.60
C SER A 271 -0.69 4.27 23.42
N SER A 272 -1.09 3.03 23.12
CA SER A 272 -0.20 1.89 22.91
C SER A 272 -0.53 1.14 21.62
N PHE A 273 0.46 0.40 21.11
CA PHE A 273 0.26 -0.45 19.93
C PHE A 273 -0.62 -1.65 20.27
N GLU A 274 -0.48 -2.19 21.48
CA GLU A 274 -1.25 -3.32 21.99
C GLU A 274 -2.74 -2.98 22.07
N ASP A 275 -3.10 -1.82 22.62
CA ASP A 275 -4.50 -1.38 22.70
C ASP A 275 -5.10 -1.15 21.31
N ALA A 276 -4.33 -0.53 20.41
CA ALA A 276 -4.77 -0.32 19.03
C ALA A 276 -4.99 -1.63 18.28
N VAL A 277 -4.08 -2.60 18.43
CA VAL A 277 -4.19 -3.93 17.82
C VAL A 277 -5.40 -4.68 18.39
N ALA A 278 -5.56 -4.71 19.71
CA ALA A 278 -6.66 -5.39 20.36
C ALA A 278 -8.01 -4.82 19.93
N SER A 279 -8.13 -3.49 19.90
CA SER A 279 -9.36 -2.81 19.50
C SER A 279 -9.69 -3.01 18.03
N ALA A 280 -8.72 -2.88 17.12
CA ALA A 280 -8.95 -3.14 15.69
C ALA A 280 -9.36 -4.60 15.45
N ALA A 281 -8.70 -5.56 16.10
CA ALA A 281 -9.01 -6.97 15.99
C ALA A 281 -10.39 -7.35 16.57
N ALA A 282 -10.88 -6.63 17.57
CA ALA A 282 -12.20 -6.83 18.16
C ALA A 282 -13.34 -6.31 17.28
N LYS A 283 -13.07 -5.31 16.41
CA LYS A 283 -14.06 -4.67 15.54
C LYS A 283 -14.24 -5.36 14.19
N ALA A 284 -13.22 -6.07 13.74
CA ALA A 284 -13.16 -6.66 12.41
C ALA A 284 -13.82 -8.05 12.36
N ASP A 285 -14.61 -8.31 11.32
CA ASP A 285 -15.10 -9.65 11.00
C ASP A 285 -14.55 -10.15 9.67
N ALA A 286 -14.78 -11.44 9.39
CA ALA A 286 -14.47 -12.06 8.11
C ALA A 286 -15.02 -11.22 6.93
N GLY A 287 -14.11 -10.87 6.03
CA GLY A 287 -14.38 -10.06 4.85
C GLY A 287 -14.04 -8.58 4.98
N ASP A 288 -13.62 -8.13 6.16
CA ASP A 288 -13.10 -6.79 6.42
C ASP A 288 -11.60 -6.70 6.14
N MET A 289 -11.08 -5.48 6.21
CA MET A 289 -9.64 -5.22 6.23
C MET A 289 -9.23 -4.38 7.45
N ILE A 290 -8.01 -4.63 7.93
CA ILE A 290 -7.30 -3.76 8.86
C ILE A 290 -6.11 -3.14 8.12
N LEU A 291 -6.02 -1.82 8.13
CA LEU A 291 -4.98 -1.02 7.49
C LEU A 291 -4.09 -0.34 8.54
N THR A 292 -2.80 -0.69 8.57
CA THR A 292 -1.78 0.09 9.28
C THR A 292 -1.31 1.22 8.37
N LEU A 293 -1.47 2.47 8.83
CA LEU A 293 -1.29 3.65 7.99
C LEU A 293 -0.36 4.66 8.64
N GLY A 294 0.72 5.02 7.94
CA GLY A 294 1.65 6.06 8.37
C GLY A 294 3.12 5.73 8.09
N ALA A 295 3.98 6.74 8.17
CA ALA A 295 5.39 6.60 7.81
C ALA A 295 6.30 6.09 8.95
N GLY A 296 5.80 6.08 10.19
CA GLY A 296 6.57 5.75 11.39
C GLY A 296 6.67 4.25 11.68
N SER A 297 6.74 3.92 12.97
CA SER A 297 6.80 2.55 13.49
C SER A 297 5.50 1.77 13.33
N VAL A 298 4.41 2.39 12.84
CA VAL A 298 3.10 1.73 12.66
C VAL A 298 3.12 0.46 11.81
N SER A 299 4.09 0.31 10.90
CA SER A 299 4.26 -0.94 10.12
C SER A 299 4.54 -2.18 10.98
N GLN A 300 5.06 -1.98 12.19
CA GLN A 300 5.29 -3.06 13.15
C GLN A 300 3.98 -3.70 13.62
N LEU A 301 2.84 -2.99 13.51
CA LEU A 301 1.55 -3.53 13.92
C LEU A 301 1.05 -4.60 12.96
N GLY A 302 1.47 -4.63 11.68
CA GLY A 302 0.97 -5.63 10.71
C GLY A 302 1.09 -7.08 11.21
N PRO A 303 2.29 -7.55 11.60
CA PRO A 303 2.46 -8.84 12.25
C PRO A 303 1.69 -9.00 13.57
N MET A 304 1.64 -7.96 14.42
CA MET A 304 0.93 -8.02 15.71
C MET A 304 -0.57 -8.23 15.53
N VAL A 305 -1.18 -7.55 14.54
CA VAL A 305 -2.59 -7.72 14.17
C VAL A 305 -2.83 -9.16 13.71
N LEU A 306 -1.99 -9.71 12.84
CA LEU A 306 -2.14 -11.08 12.36
C LEU A 306 -2.06 -12.10 13.51
N GLU A 307 -1.13 -11.90 14.45
CA GLU A 307 -1.02 -12.75 15.64
C GLU A 307 -2.28 -12.67 16.51
N GLN A 308 -2.75 -11.46 16.82
CA GLN A 308 -3.96 -11.26 17.63
C GLN A 308 -5.20 -11.89 16.98
N LEU A 309 -5.37 -11.75 15.66
CA LEU A 309 -6.47 -12.35 14.93
C LEU A 309 -6.44 -13.89 14.97
N ASN A 310 -5.25 -14.49 14.91
CA ASN A 310 -5.11 -15.95 15.04
C ASN A 310 -5.45 -16.46 16.44
N VAL A 311 -5.12 -15.68 17.48
CA VAL A 311 -5.52 -15.97 18.87
C VAL A 311 -7.04 -15.91 19.01
N ASN A 312 -7.69 -14.85 18.50
CA ASN A 312 -9.14 -14.69 18.53
C ASN A 312 -9.85 -15.83 17.81
N ALA A 313 -9.37 -16.20 16.61
CA ALA A 313 -9.91 -17.31 15.86
C ALA A 313 -9.81 -18.61 16.66
N SER A 314 -8.65 -18.90 17.27
CA SER A 314 -8.43 -20.12 18.07
C SER A 314 -9.31 -20.17 19.33
N ALA A 315 -9.60 -19.02 19.95
CA ALA A 315 -10.47 -18.93 21.11
C ALA A 315 -11.94 -19.19 20.75
N ALA A 316 -12.39 -18.79 19.55
CA ALA A 316 -13.76 -19.00 19.10
C ALA A 316 -14.13 -20.48 18.83
N TRP A 317 -13.14 -21.37 18.70
CA TRP A 317 -13.34 -22.82 18.54
C TRP A 317 -13.37 -23.60 19.86
N ARG A 318 -13.12 -22.95 21.00
CA ARG A 318 -13.17 -23.55 22.33
C ARG A 318 -14.49 -23.22 23.03
#